data_AF-A0A0F5PBZ9-F1
#
_entry.id   AF-A0A0F5PBZ9-F1
#
_cell.length_a   1.000
_cell.length_b   1.000
_cell.length_c   1.000
_cell.angle_alpha   90.00
_cell.angle_beta   90.00
_cell.angle_gamma   90.00
#
_symmetry.space_group_name_H-M   'P 1'
#
loop_
_entity.id
_entity.type
_entity.pdbx_description
1 polymer ?
#
loop_
_entity_poly.entity_id
_entity_poly.type
_entity_poly.pdbx_seq_one_letter_code
_entity_poly.pdbx_strand_id
1 'polypeptide(L)'
;MQMAKIFTQESAFICKFVIKEGRREEFLSVFNGLWQSFIDVMERDTNFMFYGWARNPNELVLIESWKSQEATEQVRNTERFKEAIPKMIDCCSEPMTLQMLSGLESDRSIFDAFPAGASSHHPSSGELETQFL
;
A
#
# COMPACT_ATOMS: atom_id res chain seq x y z
N MET A 1 5.47 28.64 13.56
CA MET A 1 5.04 27.50 12.73
C MET A 1 5.04 26.28 13.64
N GLN A 2 3.87 25.73 13.95
CA GLN A 2 3.77 24.52 14.77
C GLN A 2 4.26 23.36 13.90
N MET A 3 5.30 22.63 14.34
CA MET A 3 5.70 21.43 13.62
C MET A 3 4.55 20.43 13.63
N ALA A 4 4.17 19.92 12.46
CA ALA A 4 3.23 18.82 12.38
C ALA A 4 3.76 17.68 13.25
N LYS A 5 2.96 17.25 14.23
CA LYS A 5 3.28 16.05 15.00
C LYS A 5 3.29 14.88 14.04
N ILE A 6 4.43 14.20 13.93
CA ILE A 6 4.51 12.89 13.28
C ILE A 6 4.02 11.90 14.32
N PHE A 7 2.83 11.35 14.12
CA PHE A 7 2.28 10.29 14.96
C PHE A 7 2.88 8.96 14.50
N THR A 8 3.60 8.28 15.39
CA THR A 8 4.26 6.99 15.13
C THR A 8 3.43 5.81 15.65
N GLN A 9 2.20 6.05 16.08
CA GLN A 9 1.36 5.09 16.82
C GLN A 9 0.49 4.24 15.88
N GLU A 10 0.66 4.35 14.57
CA GLU A 10 -0.35 3.96 13.57
C GLU A 10 0.28 3.24 12.37
N SER A 11 -0.57 2.69 11.48
CA SER A 11 -0.18 1.84 10.35
C SER A 11 0.68 2.59 9.34
N ALA A 12 2.00 2.48 9.48
CA ALA A 12 2.94 2.88 8.45
C ALA A 12 3.35 1.65 7.63
N PHE A 13 3.39 1.78 6.32
CA PHE A 13 3.88 0.69 5.48
C PHE A 13 4.61 1.20 4.25
N ILE A 14 5.55 0.38 3.79
CA ILE A 14 6.25 0.56 2.52
C ILE A 14 5.70 -0.49 1.56
N CYS A 15 5.05 -0.02 0.50
CA CYS A 15 4.59 -0.86 -0.59
C CYS A 15 5.54 -0.70 -1.79
N LYS A 16 5.89 -1.80 -2.44
CA LYS A 16 6.71 -1.78 -3.66
C LYS A 16 6.06 -2.59 -4.76
N PHE A 17 6.07 -2.01 -5.94
CA PHE A 17 5.61 -2.62 -7.18
C PHE A 17 6.77 -2.62 -8.17
N VAL A 18 7.25 -3.80 -8.56
CA VAL A 18 8.20 -3.92 -9.67
C VAL A 18 7.41 -4.28 -10.93
N ILE A 19 7.33 -3.31 -11.83
CA ILE A 19 6.47 -3.30 -13.00
C ILE A 19 7.19 -3.99 -14.17
N LYS A 20 6.46 -4.80 -14.94
CA LYS A 20 6.96 -5.39 -16.19
C LYS A 20 7.37 -4.28 -17.17
N GLU A 21 8.44 -4.52 -17.92
CA GLU A 21 8.85 -3.63 -18.99
C GLU A 21 7.70 -3.42 -20.01
N GLY A 22 7.47 -2.18 -20.43
CA GLY A 22 6.39 -1.82 -21.34
C GLY A 22 4.98 -1.72 -20.72
N ARG A 23 4.77 -2.12 -19.45
CA ARG A 23 3.46 -2.09 -18.78
C ARG A 23 3.24 -0.87 -17.87
N ARG A 24 4.21 0.05 -17.83
CA ARG A 24 4.21 1.21 -16.91
C ARG A 24 3.03 2.16 -17.10
N GLU A 25 2.65 2.46 -18.35
CA GLU A 25 1.52 3.37 -18.61
C GLU A 25 0.19 2.78 -18.17
N GLU A 26 -0.01 1.47 -18.40
CA GLU A 26 -1.18 0.74 -17.95
C GLU A 26 -1.27 0.72 -16.42
N PHE A 27 -0.16 0.42 -15.75
CA PHE A 27 -0.06 0.49 -14.29
C PHE A 27 -0.44 1.88 -13.79
N LEU A 28 0.14 2.94 -14.36
CA LEU A 28 -0.11 4.32 -13.94
C LEU A 28 -1.55 4.77 -14.19
N SER A 29 -2.19 4.31 -15.27
CA SER A 29 -3.61 4.59 -15.53
C SER A 29 -4.50 4.03 -14.42
N VAL A 30 -4.27 2.77 -14.03
CA VAL A 30 -5.01 2.12 -12.95
C VAL A 30 -4.69 2.78 -11.60
N PHE A 31 -3.41 2.98 -11.29
CA PHE A 31 -2.95 3.59 -10.04
C PHE A 31 -3.52 5.01 -9.85
N ASN A 32 -3.44 5.84 -10.89
CA ASN A 32 -3.97 7.20 -10.83
C ASN A 32 -5.47 7.23 -10.58
N GLY A 33 -6.22 6.40 -11.30
CA GLY A 33 -7.65 6.29 -11.07
C GLY A 33 -8.02 5.62 -9.73
N LEU A 34 -7.08 4.96 -9.05
CA LEU A 34 -7.31 4.37 -7.74
C LEU A 34 -7.17 5.44 -6.66
N TRP A 35 -5.99 6.06 -6.51
CA TRP A 35 -5.76 7.02 -5.42
C TRP A 35 -6.69 8.24 -5.51
N GLN A 36 -7.02 8.69 -6.73
CA GLN A 36 -7.95 9.80 -6.93
C GLN A 36 -9.36 9.50 -6.41
N SER A 37 -9.77 8.23 -6.38
CA SER A 37 -11.11 7.83 -5.92
C SER A 37 -11.29 7.93 -4.40
N PHE A 38 -10.19 8.02 -3.65
CA PHE A 38 -10.20 8.13 -2.20
C PHE A 38 -9.32 9.28 -1.68
N ILE A 39 -9.08 10.30 -2.52
CA ILE A 39 -8.25 11.45 -2.16
C ILE A 39 -8.77 12.18 -0.91
N ASP A 40 -10.09 12.32 -0.77
CA ASP A 40 -10.71 12.93 0.42
C ASP A 40 -10.40 12.14 1.71
N VAL A 41 -10.35 10.81 1.60
CA VAL A 41 -9.97 9.93 2.73
C VAL A 41 -8.49 10.08 3.02
N MET A 42 -7.63 10.16 2.00
CA MET A 42 -6.19 10.37 2.19
C MET A 42 -5.90 11.69 2.89
N GLU A 43 -6.50 12.80 2.42
CA GLU A 43 -6.28 14.13 3.02
C GLU A 43 -6.73 14.19 4.48
N ARG A 44 -7.83 13.49 4.80
CA ARG A 44 -8.37 13.45 6.16
C ARG A 44 -7.63 12.50 7.08
N ASP A 45 -7.28 11.30 6.59
CA ASP A 45 -6.93 10.14 7.41
C ASP A 45 -5.49 9.63 7.19
N THR A 46 -4.62 10.39 6.54
CA THR A 46 -3.18 10.09 6.47
C THR A 46 -2.36 11.07 7.30
N ASN A 47 -1.25 10.59 7.87
CA ASN A 47 -0.20 11.44 8.42
C ASN A 47 0.74 11.92 7.32
N PHE A 48 1.09 11.00 6.40
CA PHE A 48 1.83 11.30 5.21
C PHE A 48 1.62 10.23 4.14
N MET A 49 1.89 10.62 2.91
CA MET A 49 1.84 9.76 1.74
C MET A 49 2.96 10.16 0.79
N PHE A 50 3.83 9.21 0.43
CA PHE A 50 4.89 9.43 -0.53
C PHE A 50 4.82 8.37 -1.63
N TYR A 51 4.82 8.81 -2.88
CA TYR A 51 4.92 7.94 -4.05
C TYR A 51 6.13 8.36 -4.87
N GLY A 52 6.99 7.40 -5.22
CA GLY A 52 8.20 7.70 -5.97
C GLY A 52 8.78 6.48 -6.66
N TRP A 53 9.61 6.75 -7.66
CA TRP A 53 10.35 5.70 -8.36
C TRP A 53 11.63 5.37 -7.60
N ALA A 54 11.94 4.08 -7.48
CA ALA A 54 13.22 3.64 -6.96
C ALA A 54 14.34 3.91 -7.97
N ARG A 55 15.57 3.47 -7.65
CA ARG A 55 16.69 3.51 -8.61
C ARG A 55 16.46 2.57 -9.81
N ASN A 56 15.69 1.50 -9.60
CA ASN A 56 15.14 0.72 -10.69
C ASN A 56 14.01 1.53 -11.35
N PRO A 57 14.10 1.85 -12.66
CA PRO A 57 13.11 2.70 -13.35
C PRO A 57 11.72 2.06 -13.45
N ASN A 58 11.60 0.75 -13.19
CA ASN A 58 10.34 0.04 -13.21
C ASN A 58 9.80 -0.26 -11.81
N GLU A 59 10.43 0.24 -10.75
CA GLU A 59 9.97 0.02 -9.38
C GLU A 59 9.32 1.28 -8.81
N LEU A 60 8.03 1.20 -8.50
CA LEU A 60 7.31 2.23 -7.77
C LEU A 60 7.28 1.87 -6.28
N VAL A 61 7.63 2.84 -5.45
CA VAL A 61 7.62 2.74 -3.99
C VAL A 61 6.60 3.70 -3.43
N LEU A 62 5.73 3.19 -2.55
CA LEU A 62 4.77 3.97 -1.80
C LEU A 62 5.15 3.85 -0.32
N ILE A 63 5.22 4.98 0.38
CA ILE A 63 5.42 5.02 1.82
C ILE A 63 4.22 5.76 2.39
N GLU A 64 3.41 5.02 3.13
CA GLU A 64 2.11 5.49 3.57
C GLU A 64 2.03 5.40 5.09
N SER A 65 1.53 6.45 5.72
CA SER A 65 1.14 6.42 7.13
C SER A 65 -0.29 6.89 7.26
N TRP A 66 -1.12 6.01 7.79
CA TRP A 66 -2.54 6.23 8.00
C TRP A 66 -2.82 6.50 9.47
N LYS A 67 -3.85 7.31 9.76
CA LYS A 67 -4.27 7.67 11.12
C LYS A 67 -4.89 6.52 11.89
N SER A 68 -5.36 5.49 11.20
CA SER A 68 -5.94 4.31 11.82
C SER A 68 -6.01 3.14 10.84
N GLN A 69 -6.10 1.93 11.40
CA GLN A 69 -6.42 0.74 10.62
C GLN A 69 -7.81 0.86 9.97
N GLU A 70 -8.78 1.44 10.67
CA GLU A 70 -10.12 1.68 10.13
C GLU A 70 -10.09 2.51 8.85
N ALA A 71 -9.25 3.55 8.77
CA ALA A 71 -9.11 4.35 7.55
C ALA A 71 -8.57 3.52 6.37
N THR A 72 -7.57 2.65 6.63
CA THR A 72 -7.07 1.73 5.59
C THR A 72 -8.13 0.71 5.17
N GLU A 73 -8.93 0.21 6.10
CA GLU A 73 -10.02 -0.73 5.83
C GLU A 73 -11.14 -0.08 5.02
N GLN A 74 -11.49 1.17 5.30
CA GLN A 74 -12.46 1.94 4.50
C GLN A 74 -12.04 1.97 3.02
N VAL A 75 -10.77 2.27 2.73
CA VAL A 75 -10.23 2.27 1.37
C VAL A 75 -10.24 0.86 0.78
N ARG A 76 -9.71 -0.14 1.51
CA ARG A 76 -9.61 -1.53 1.06
C ARG A 76 -10.96 -2.19 0.77
N ASN A 77 -12.01 -1.76 1.46
CA ASN A 77 -13.36 -2.27 1.28
C ASN A 77 -14.11 -1.66 0.10
N THR A 78 -13.58 -0.60 -0.52
CA THR A 78 -14.19 -0.03 -1.72
C THR A 78 -14.08 -0.99 -2.91
N GLU A 79 -15.12 -1.04 -3.74
CA GLU A 79 -15.10 -1.83 -4.98
C GLU A 79 -13.98 -1.37 -5.91
N ARG A 80 -13.70 -0.06 -5.94
CA ARG A 80 -12.61 0.50 -6.73
C ARG A 80 -11.25 -0.08 -6.33
N PHE A 81 -10.99 -0.23 -5.02
CA PHE A 81 -9.76 -0.84 -4.54
C PHE A 81 -9.66 -2.32 -4.93
N LYS A 82 -10.73 -3.09 -4.68
CA LYS A 82 -10.80 -4.52 -5.02
C LYS A 82 -10.62 -4.79 -6.52
N GLU A 83 -11.08 -3.88 -7.38
CA GLU A 83 -10.91 -3.98 -8.83
C GLU A 83 -9.54 -3.51 -9.34
N ALA A 84 -8.97 -2.47 -8.74
CA ALA A 84 -7.76 -1.83 -9.24
C ALA A 84 -6.49 -2.60 -8.84
N ILE A 85 -6.42 -3.11 -7.61
CA ILE A 85 -5.24 -3.80 -7.10
C ILE A 85 -4.86 -5.03 -7.94
N PRO A 86 -5.78 -5.94 -8.30
CA PRO A 86 -5.44 -7.07 -9.18
C PRO A 86 -4.85 -6.61 -10.52
N LYS A 87 -5.43 -5.57 -11.15
CA LYS A 87 -4.94 -5.03 -12.43
C LYS A 87 -3.56 -4.41 -12.32
N MET A 88 -3.27 -3.76 -11.18
CA MET A 88 -1.93 -3.25 -10.88
C MET A 88 -0.93 -4.41 -10.70
N ILE A 89 -1.31 -5.45 -9.96
CA ILE A 89 -0.49 -6.65 -9.74
C ILE A 89 -0.22 -7.39 -11.06
N ASP A 90 -1.19 -7.49 -11.97
CA ASP A 90 -1.01 -8.11 -13.29
C ASP A 90 0.07 -7.40 -14.14
N CYS A 91 0.29 -6.11 -13.89
CA CYS A 91 1.35 -5.33 -14.52
C CYS A 91 2.73 -5.56 -13.89
N CYS A 92 2.83 -6.25 -12.75
CA CYS A 92 4.08 -6.47 -12.03
C CYS A 92 4.80 -7.75 -12.47
N SER A 93 6.14 -7.72 -12.45
CA SER A 93 7.01 -8.86 -12.79
C SER A 93 7.28 -9.78 -11.61
N GLU A 94 6.99 -9.31 -10.40
CA GLU A 94 7.12 -10.03 -9.14
C GLU A 94 5.98 -9.62 -8.20
N PRO A 95 5.74 -10.40 -7.13
CA PRO A 95 4.80 -10.03 -6.07
C PRO A 95 4.98 -8.61 -5.55
N MET A 96 3.88 -7.91 -5.31
CA MET A 96 3.90 -6.66 -4.55
C MET A 96 4.39 -6.95 -3.12
N THR A 97 5.43 -6.26 -2.69
CA THR A 97 5.94 -6.40 -1.32
C THR A 97 5.33 -5.34 -0.43
N LEU A 98 4.86 -5.73 0.75
CA LEU A 98 4.34 -4.82 1.76
C LEU A 98 5.11 -5.00 3.07
N GLN A 99 5.89 -3.99 3.45
CA GLN A 99 6.58 -3.96 4.73
C GLN A 99 5.79 -3.11 5.71
N MET A 100 5.26 -3.75 6.75
CA MET A 100 4.60 -3.06 7.86
C MET A 100 5.65 -2.50 8.81
N LEU A 101 5.53 -1.22 9.14
CA LEU A 101 6.33 -0.54 10.15
C LEU A 101 5.43 -0.31 11.36
N SER A 102 5.57 -1.14 12.39
CA SER A 102 4.98 -0.82 13.69
C SER A 102 5.84 0.23 14.38
N GLY A 103 5.19 1.25 14.95
CA GLY A 103 5.83 2.10 15.93
C GLY A 103 6.37 1.26 17.09
N LEU A 104 7.43 1.74 17.75
CA LEU A 104 8.12 1.07 18.86
C LEU A 104 7.28 0.82 20.13
N GLU A 105 5.95 1.04 20.10
CA GLU A 105 5.06 0.86 21.26
C GLU A 105 3.91 -0.16 21.04
N SER A 106 3.82 -0.87 19.91
CA SER A 106 2.95 -2.05 19.83
C SER A 106 3.71 -3.29 20.34
N ASP A 107 3.06 -4.13 21.13
CA ASP A 107 3.62 -5.45 21.45
C ASP A 107 3.63 -6.36 20.21
N ARG A 108 4.06 -7.62 20.39
CA ARG A 108 4.21 -8.57 19.28
C ARG A 108 2.88 -9.03 18.67
N SER A 109 1.72 -8.67 19.23
CA SER A 109 0.41 -9.09 18.73
C SER A 109 0.10 -8.60 17.31
N ILE A 110 0.77 -7.55 16.84
CA ILE A 110 0.63 -7.08 15.45
C ILE A 110 1.06 -8.14 14.43
N PHE A 111 2.03 -8.99 14.79
CA PHE A 111 2.49 -10.10 13.94
C PHE A 111 1.49 -11.27 13.93
N ASP A 112 0.58 -11.35 14.91
CA ASP A 112 -0.52 -12.31 14.89
C ASP A 112 -1.63 -11.85 13.92
N ALA A 113 -1.84 -10.55 13.77
CA ALA A 113 -2.78 -9.97 12.80
C ALA A 113 -2.26 -10.01 11.35
N PHE A 114 -0.94 -9.97 11.18
CA PHE A 114 -0.24 -9.98 9.89
C PHE A 114 0.89 -11.03 9.91
N PRO A 115 0.55 -12.33 9.89
CA PRO A 115 1.56 -13.37 9.89
C PRO A 115 2.41 -13.31 8.62
N ALA A 116 3.69 -13.66 8.75
CA ALA A 116 4.58 -13.73 7.60
C ALA A 116 4.07 -14.74 6.56
N GLY A 117 4.17 -14.36 5.27
CA GLY A 117 3.64 -15.13 4.14
C GLY A 117 2.48 -14.42 3.45
N ALA A 118 1.66 -15.20 2.74
CA ALA A 118 0.54 -14.71 1.94
C ALA A 118 -0.43 -13.86 2.77
N SER A 119 -0.64 -12.62 2.35
CA SER A 119 -1.54 -11.67 2.99
C SER A 119 -3.00 -12.06 2.74
N SER A 120 -3.76 -12.31 3.81
CA SER A 120 -5.23 -12.46 3.76
C SER A 120 -5.99 -11.13 3.57
N HIS A 121 -5.31 -10.00 3.69
CA HIS A 121 -5.88 -8.66 3.65
C HIS A 121 -5.85 -8.00 2.26
N HIS A 122 -5.23 -8.65 1.27
CA HIS A 122 -5.05 -8.12 -0.08
C HIS A 122 -5.51 -9.17 -1.12
N PRO A 123 -6.18 -8.76 -2.21
CA PRO A 123 -6.60 -9.69 -3.26
C PRO A 123 -5.40 -10.33 -3.97
N SER A 124 -5.50 -11.61 -4.30
CA SER A 124 -4.56 -12.31 -5.19
C SER A 124 -5.03 -12.30 -6.65
N SER A 125 -4.09 -12.41 -7.59
CA SER A 125 -4.38 -12.58 -9.02
C SER A 125 -3.64 -13.81 -9.55
N GLY A 126 -4.35 -14.94 -9.68
CA GLY A 126 -3.76 -16.21 -10.12
C GLY A 126 -2.65 -16.68 -9.17
N GLU A 127 -1.43 -16.81 -9.70
CA GLU A 127 -0.23 -17.23 -8.94
C GLU A 127 0.44 -16.07 -8.18
N LEU A 128 -0.04 -14.83 -8.33
CA LEU A 128 0.55 -13.65 -7.70
C LEU A 128 -0.23 -13.26 -6.43
N GLU A 129 0.48 -13.22 -5.30
CA GLU A 129 -0.05 -12.87 -3.98
C GLU A 129 0.79 -11.76 -3.32
N THR A 130 0.20 -11.00 -2.41
CA THR A 130 0.95 -10.06 -1.55
C THR A 130 1.54 -10.84 -0.38
N GLN A 131 2.79 -10.55 0.02
CA GLN A 131 3.42 -11.20 1.17
C GLN A 131 3.78 -10.20 2.28
N PHE A 132 3.48 -10.58 3.53
CA PHE A 132 4.00 -9.95 4.74
C PHE A 132 5.34 -10.59 5.11
N LEU A 133 6.33 -9.76 5.43
CA LEU A 133 7.68 -10.17 5.87
C LEU A 133 7.86 -10.00 7.37
#